data_AF-A0A819NS12-F1
#
_entry.id   AF-A0A819NS12-F1
#
_cell.length_a   1.000
_cell.length_b   1.000
_cell.length_c   1.000
_cell.angle_alpha   90.00
_cell.angle_beta   90.00
_cell.angle_gamma   90.00
#
_symmetry.space_group_name_H-M   'P 1'
#
loop_
_entity.id
_entity.type
_entity.pdbx_description
1 polymer ?
#
loop_
_entity_poly.entity_id
_entity_poly.type
_entity_poly.pdbx_seq_one_letter_code
_entity_poly.pdbx_strand_id
1 'polypeptide(L)'
;MSLIPNSWHWKELKLALICLLCSLPIVLFFLINFHLAIIIFILWSTLIINIAYFNPISLNILYVRFFFEYLLERPSILSQLRPLGLDLFNTQLSDYSLSFDEHVAKQFRKEFDYLKSFKNKKMSSAQKESYDVIGYFINMNLKREYSDEFRYHSYLINQMMGPQTELISFIVKYHRILKLNDAEAYIIRVQRISKAFDQLIDQQIERRRRNIETPRFVLQRVFDSLHAFREQLQNEPNQSPLMISFIENLNDSICSKEKQNELISRLLKILKTDVLEAHDRLLNVLREDLSNAKTDHGLWKLPNGDKYYKLCLEFHTTTNMSPDEIFELGKKHVERIQNEMRSILKEKQIENWHDFRVSINKLEHNVDQIYENDEESRGKIIADYSQLIDNIDNEMHRYFSPACRPTTKCTVERIPKFKEATSPGAYYFPASLDGKTPGTFFANLRNIGEVIKFKMATLAYHEAVPGHHFQ
;
A
#
# COMPACT_ATOMS: atom_id res chain seq x y z
N MET A 1 -25.50 87.56 36.84
CA MET A 1 -25.25 86.41 37.73
C MET A 1 -26.04 85.23 37.21
N SER A 2 -25.38 84.08 37.06
CA SER A 2 -25.90 82.71 36.85
C SER A 2 -26.91 82.52 35.70
N LEU A 3 -26.51 82.13 34.48
CA LEU A 3 -26.12 80.75 34.07
C LEU A 3 -26.99 79.66 34.72
N ILE A 4 -28.08 79.33 34.03
CA ILE A 4 -28.71 78.00 34.09
C ILE A 4 -28.32 77.28 32.80
N PRO A 5 -27.72 76.08 32.90
CA PRO A 5 -27.96 75.05 31.91
C PRO A 5 -28.44 73.78 32.61
N ASN A 6 -29.64 73.30 32.26
CA ASN A 6 -30.05 71.94 32.60
C ASN A 6 -31.05 71.43 31.56
N SER A 7 -30.54 70.78 30.50
CA SER A 7 -31.37 69.96 29.60
C SER A 7 -30.61 68.88 28.79
N TRP A 8 -29.32 68.66 29.05
CA TRP A 8 -28.50 67.78 28.19
C TRP A 8 -28.35 66.33 28.69
N HIS A 9 -28.63 66.01 29.95
CA HIS A 9 -28.34 64.67 30.49
C HIS A 9 -29.32 63.55 30.09
N TRP A 10 -30.58 63.84 29.73
CA TRP A 10 -31.57 62.78 29.46
C TRP A 10 -31.53 62.19 28.05
N LYS A 11 -31.04 62.93 27.05
CA LYS A 11 -30.87 62.42 25.68
C LYS A 11 -29.65 61.50 25.58
N GLU A 12 -28.55 61.85 26.22
CA GLU A 12 -27.32 61.06 26.23
C GLU A 12 -27.51 59.74 27.01
N LEU A 13 -28.24 59.75 28.14
CA LEU A 13 -28.59 58.52 28.87
C LEU A 13 -29.49 57.59 28.06
N LYS A 14 -30.47 58.11 27.30
CA LYS A 14 -31.32 57.28 26.42
C LYS A 14 -30.55 56.67 25.25
N LEU A 15 -29.65 57.41 24.62
CA LEU A 15 -28.79 56.88 23.56
C LEU A 15 -27.80 55.83 24.09
N ALA A 16 -27.23 56.03 25.28
CA ALA A 16 -26.36 55.04 25.91
C ALA A 16 -27.11 53.75 26.28
N LEU A 17 -28.34 53.84 26.80
CA LEU A 17 -29.17 52.67 27.12
C LEU A 17 -29.60 51.89 25.87
N ILE A 18 -29.93 52.59 24.78
CA ILE A 18 -30.30 51.98 23.49
C ILE A 18 -29.08 51.28 22.87
N CYS A 19 -27.89 51.89 22.90
CA CYS A 19 -26.65 51.25 22.45
C CYS A 19 -26.28 50.01 23.29
N LEU A 20 -26.50 50.03 24.61
CA LEU A 20 -26.29 48.86 25.47
C LEU A 20 -27.31 47.74 25.19
N LEU A 21 -28.58 48.07 24.99
CA LEU A 21 -29.64 47.10 24.69
C LEU A 21 -29.56 46.53 23.26
N CYS A 22 -29.03 47.28 22.29
CA CYS A 22 -28.79 46.80 20.93
C CYS A 22 -27.48 46.01 20.77
N SER A 23 -26.50 46.22 21.65
CA SER A 23 -25.24 45.45 21.67
C SER A 23 -25.33 44.17 22.51
N LEU A 24 -26.25 44.10 23.48
CA LEU A 24 -26.48 42.90 24.31
C LEU A 24 -26.75 41.62 23.50
N PRO A 25 -27.63 41.61 22.47
CA PRO A 25 -27.90 40.42 21.66
C PRO A 25 -26.68 39.98 20.83
N ILE A 26 -25.86 40.93 20.37
CA ILE A 26 -24.63 40.66 19.61
C ILE A 26 -23.57 40.07 20.53
N VAL A 27 -23.39 40.66 21.72
CA VAL A 27 -22.47 40.15 22.75
C VAL A 27 -22.94 38.80 23.30
N LEU A 28 -24.24 38.60 23.53
CA LEU A 28 -24.81 37.28 23.87
C LEU A 28 -24.61 36.28 22.73
N PHE A 29 -24.79 36.66 21.47
CA PHE A 29 -24.55 35.77 20.33
C PHE A 29 -23.09 35.35 20.24
N PHE A 30 -22.13 36.27 20.41
CA PHE A 30 -20.70 35.94 20.45
C PHE A 30 -20.33 35.12 21.69
N LEU A 31 -20.87 35.43 22.87
CA LEU A 31 -20.64 34.66 24.10
C LEU A 31 -21.26 33.26 24.05
N ILE A 32 -22.47 33.11 23.51
CA ILE A 32 -23.12 31.81 23.31
C ILE A 32 -22.33 30.99 22.29
N ASN A 33 -21.90 31.57 21.17
CA ASN A 33 -21.05 30.87 20.21
C ASN A 33 -19.66 30.54 20.78
N PHE A 34 -19.10 31.39 21.63
CA PHE A 34 -17.82 31.15 22.31
C PHE A 34 -17.94 30.06 23.38
N HIS A 35 -18.99 30.09 24.22
CA HIS A 35 -19.28 29.04 25.19
C HIS A 35 -19.63 27.72 24.50
N LEU A 36 -20.40 27.76 23.41
CA LEU A 36 -20.68 26.59 22.59
C LEU A 36 -19.39 26.04 21.96
N ALA A 37 -18.50 26.89 21.44
CA ALA A 37 -17.20 26.47 20.92
C ALA A 37 -16.31 25.87 22.03
N ILE A 38 -16.32 26.43 23.24
CA ILE A 38 -15.61 25.87 24.40
C ILE A 38 -16.22 24.52 24.80
N ILE A 39 -17.55 24.41 24.86
CA ILE A 39 -18.23 23.14 25.19
C ILE A 39 -17.92 22.09 24.11
N ILE A 40 -17.99 22.46 22.84
CA ILE A 40 -17.59 21.59 21.72
C ILE A 40 -16.12 21.21 21.87
N PHE A 41 -15.22 22.15 22.13
CA PHE A 41 -13.80 21.87 22.34
C PHE A 41 -13.55 20.96 23.54
N ILE A 42 -14.24 21.14 24.67
CA ILE A 42 -14.14 20.28 25.85
C ILE A 42 -14.71 18.89 25.55
N LEU A 43 -15.87 18.79 24.88
CA LEU A 43 -16.47 17.51 24.49
C LEU A 43 -15.59 16.77 23.47
N TRP A 44 -15.02 17.47 22.51
CA TRP A 44 -14.05 16.92 21.57
C TRP A 44 -12.76 16.51 22.26
N SER A 45 -12.21 17.34 23.14
CA SER A 45 -10.99 17.03 23.90
C SER A 45 -11.20 15.86 24.83
N THR A 46 -12.32 15.79 25.53
CA THR A 46 -12.67 14.65 26.40
C THR A 46 -12.92 13.39 25.59
N LEU A 47 -13.55 13.48 24.41
CA LEU A 47 -13.69 12.36 23.48
C LEU A 47 -12.32 11.88 22.97
N ILE A 48 -11.45 12.78 22.54
CA ILE A 48 -10.08 12.46 22.07
C ILE A 48 -9.27 11.82 23.21
N ILE A 49 -9.33 12.39 24.41
CA ILE A 49 -8.67 11.83 25.59
C ILE A 49 -9.24 10.45 25.94
N ASN A 50 -10.56 10.28 25.88
CA ASN A 50 -11.21 8.99 26.11
C ASN A 50 -10.76 7.93 25.09
N ILE A 51 -10.75 8.30 23.80
CA ILE A 51 -10.26 7.45 22.72
C ILE A 51 -8.80 7.05 22.98
N ALA A 52 -7.93 8.02 23.25
CA ALA A 52 -6.49 7.79 23.37
C ALA A 52 -6.09 7.03 24.65
N TYR A 53 -6.75 7.27 25.79
CA TYR A 53 -6.25 6.84 27.10
C TYR A 53 -7.17 5.89 27.87
N PHE A 54 -8.44 5.75 27.49
CA PHE A 54 -9.42 4.97 28.25
C PHE A 54 -9.95 3.76 27.47
N ASN A 55 -10.67 2.88 28.17
CA ASN A 55 -11.33 1.74 27.54
C ASN A 55 -12.40 2.23 26.56
N PRO A 56 -12.46 1.67 25.34
CA PRO A 56 -13.44 2.11 24.35
C PRO A 56 -14.84 1.78 24.84
N ILE A 57 -15.72 2.79 24.86
CA ILE A 57 -17.10 2.65 25.36
C ILE A 57 -18.04 1.99 24.35
N SER A 58 -17.66 1.97 23.06
CA SER A 58 -18.42 1.35 21.96
C SER A 58 -17.49 0.65 20.95
N LEU A 59 -18.05 -0.27 20.15
CA LEU A 59 -17.30 -0.91 19.05
C LEU A 59 -16.80 0.10 18.01
N ASN A 60 -17.61 1.10 17.66
CA ASN A 60 -17.23 2.10 16.67
C ASN A 60 -16.02 2.92 17.15
N ILE A 61 -15.98 3.27 18.44
CA ILE A 61 -14.84 3.97 19.04
C ILE A 61 -13.58 3.09 19.03
N LEU A 62 -13.72 1.79 19.35
CA LEU A 62 -12.64 0.83 19.25
C LEU A 62 -12.08 0.78 17.82
N TYR A 63 -12.93 0.69 16.80
CA TYR A 63 -12.51 0.62 15.41
C TYR A 63 -11.81 1.91 14.97
N VAL A 64 -12.39 3.07 15.26
CA VAL A 64 -11.78 4.37 14.93
C VAL A 64 -10.40 4.48 15.56
N ARG A 65 -10.26 4.12 16.84
CA ARG A 65 -8.95 4.11 17.50
C ARG A 65 -7.97 3.17 16.83
N PHE A 66 -8.35 1.90 16.65
CA PHE A 66 -7.50 0.88 16.06
C PHE A 66 -6.98 1.31 14.69
N PHE A 67 -7.86 1.75 13.79
CA PHE A 67 -7.45 2.20 12.45
C PHE A 67 -6.64 3.48 12.48
N PHE A 68 -6.98 4.44 13.35
CA PHE A 68 -6.25 5.69 13.44
C PHE A 68 -4.82 5.47 13.94
N GLU A 69 -4.64 4.69 15.01
CA GLU A 69 -3.31 4.34 15.52
C GLU A 69 -2.53 3.51 14.48
N TYR A 70 -3.18 2.51 13.86
CA TYR A 70 -2.57 1.69 12.81
C TYR A 70 -2.03 2.55 11.65
N LEU A 71 -2.77 3.56 11.22
CA LEU A 71 -2.38 4.49 10.15
C LEU A 71 -1.28 5.46 10.60
N LEU A 72 -1.39 6.07 11.79
CA LEU A 72 -0.40 7.03 12.29
C LEU A 72 1.00 6.42 12.42
N GLU A 73 1.07 5.15 12.79
CA GLU A 73 2.32 4.42 12.91
C GLU A 73 2.88 3.94 11.56
N ARG A 74 2.12 4.11 10.46
CA ARG A 74 2.48 3.71 9.10
C ARG A 74 2.43 4.91 8.16
N PRO A 75 3.39 5.85 8.26
CA PRO A 75 3.39 7.08 7.48
C PRO A 75 3.38 6.85 5.97
N SER A 76 3.95 5.74 5.47
CA SER A 76 3.89 5.39 4.06
C SER A 76 2.45 5.10 3.60
N ILE A 77 1.66 4.39 4.41
CA ILE A 77 0.24 4.14 4.11
C ILE A 77 -0.54 5.46 4.13
N LEU A 78 -0.27 6.36 5.08
CA LEU A 78 -0.91 7.66 5.12
C LEU A 78 -0.62 8.51 3.88
N SER A 79 0.62 8.53 3.38
CA SER A 79 0.96 9.21 2.12
C SER A 79 0.33 8.54 0.90
N GLN A 80 0.10 7.23 0.92
CA GLN A 80 -0.57 6.50 -0.15
C GLN A 80 -2.08 6.78 -0.19
N LEU A 81 -2.75 6.65 0.96
CA LEU A 81 -4.20 6.83 1.09
C LEU A 81 -4.61 8.30 1.02
N ARG A 82 -3.77 9.20 1.57
CA ARG A 82 -4.06 10.63 1.76
C ARG A 82 -5.44 10.91 2.33
N PRO A 83 -5.77 10.39 3.53
CA PRO A 83 -7.04 10.72 4.16
C PRO A 83 -7.15 12.24 4.30
N LEU A 84 -8.28 12.81 3.85
CA LEU A 84 -8.56 14.25 3.87
C LEU A 84 -7.57 15.10 3.04
N GLY A 85 -6.75 14.48 2.18
CA GLY A 85 -5.78 15.17 1.33
C GLY A 85 -4.61 15.84 2.07
N LEU A 86 -4.29 15.38 3.29
CA LEU A 86 -3.25 15.97 4.14
C LEU A 86 -1.88 15.30 3.97
N ASP A 87 -0.83 16.12 3.90
CA ASP A 87 0.58 15.74 3.67
C ASP A 87 1.42 15.78 4.97
N LEU A 88 0.89 15.25 6.08
CA LEU A 88 1.47 15.42 7.42
C LEU A 88 2.78 14.63 7.66
N PHE A 89 3.03 13.57 6.88
CA PHE A 89 4.12 12.63 7.13
C PHE A 89 5.13 12.54 5.98
N ASN A 90 5.18 13.57 5.13
CA ASN A 90 5.95 13.56 3.88
C ASN A 90 7.48 13.41 4.05
N THR A 91 8.00 13.59 5.25
CA THR A 91 9.42 13.35 5.57
C THR A 91 9.70 11.95 6.15
N GLN A 92 8.67 11.15 6.41
CA GLN A 92 8.79 9.88 7.12
C GLN A 92 8.63 8.67 6.19
N LEU A 93 9.20 7.54 6.61
CA LEU A 93 8.99 6.19 6.08
C LEU A 93 8.52 5.31 7.24
N SER A 94 7.86 4.18 6.94
CA SER A 94 7.48 3.19 7.95
C SER A 94 8.69 2.68 8.74
N ASP A 95 8.47 2.33 10.00
CA ASP A 95 9.49 1.73 10.88
C ASP A 95 9.50 0.20 10.68
N TYR A 96 10.67 -0.35 10.38
CA TYR A 96 10.87 -1.79 10.17
C TYR A 96 11.68 -2.45 11.31
N SER A 97 11.91 -1.72 12.41
CA SER A 97 12.71 -2.22 13.53
C SER A 97 12.03 -3.36 14.28
N LEU A 98 12.84 -4.22 14.89
CA LEU A 98 12.37 -5.28 15.80
C LEU A 98 11.52 -4.72 16.95
N SER A 99 11.91 -3.56 17.49
CA SER A 99 11.17 -2.86 18.56
C SER A 99 9.80 -2.39 18.11
N PHE A 100 9.66 -1.97 16.85
CA PHE A 100 8.38 -1.57 16.31
C PHE A 100 7.43 -2.77 16.21
N ASP A 101 7.91 -3.92 15.73
CA ASP A 101 7.08 -5.13 15.68
C ASP A 101 6.59 -5.55 17.08
N GLU A 102 7.43 -5.40 18.12
CA GLU A 102 7.03 -5.67 19.51
C GLU A 102 5.97 -4.69 20.02
N HIS A 103 6.11 -3.42 19.69
CA HIS A 103 5.12 -2.38 20.01
C HIS A 103 3.78 -2.71 19.37
N VAL A 104 3.76 -2.99 18.06
CA VAL A 104 2.55 -3.35 17.32
C VAL A 104 1.92 -4.64 17.86
N ALA A 105 2.73 -5.65 18.21
CA ALA A 105 2.23 -6.88 18.82
C ALA A 105 1.48 -6.61 20.15
N LYS A 106 2.03 -5.75 21.02
CA LYS A 106 1.38 -5.36 22.29
C LYS A 106 0.07 -4.62 22.04
N GLN A 107 0.07 -3.71 21.07
CA GLN A 107 -1.13 -2.97 20.67
C GLN A 107 -2.21 -3.91 20.13
N PHE A 108 -1.89 -4.80 19.20
CA PHE A 108 -2.85 -5.77 18.65
C PHE A 108 -3.46 -6.66 19.76
N ARG A 109 -2.65 -7.10 20.74
CA ARG A 109 -3.17 -7.89 21.88
C ARG A 109 -4.15 -7.06 22.72
N LYS A 110 -3.77 -5.84 23.08
CA LYS A 110 -4.61 -4.90 23.83
C LYS A 110 -5.94 -4.65 23.11
N GLU A 111 -5.89 -4.33 21.82
CA GLU A 111 -7.09 -4.06 21.02
C GLU A 111 -7.96 -5.31 20.81
N PHE A 112 -7.35 -6.50 20.72
CA PHE A 112 -8.08 -7.77 20.67
C PHE A 112 -8.83 -8.08 21.97
N ASP A 113 -8.21 -7.80 23.12
CA ASP A 113 -8.86 -8.01 24.42
C ASP A 113 -10.02 -7.03 24.62
N TYR A 114 -9.88 -5.79 24.17
CA TYR A 114 -11.01 -4.88 24.11
C TYR A 114 -12.11 -5.38 23.20
N LEU A 115 -11.78 -5.84 21.99
CA LEU A 115 -12.76 -6.40 21.07
C LEU A 115 -13.55 -7.54 21.75
N LYS A 116 -12.87 -8.51 22.38
CA LYS A 116 -13.53 -9.63 23.09
C LYS A 116 -14.49 -9.17 24.18
N SER A 117 -14.23 -8.04 24.85
CA SER A 117 -15.14 -7.50 25.88
C SER A 117 -16.53 -7.13 25.33
N PHE A 118 -16.66 -6.97 24.01
CA PHE A 118 -17.94 -6.68 23.35
C PHE A 118 -18.70 -7.94 22.92
N LYS A 119 -18.11 -9.15 22.99
CA LYS A 119 -18.70 -10.40 22.44
C LYS A 119 -20.16 -10.65 22.84
N ASN A 120 -20.53 -10.33 24.07
CA ASN A 120 -21.87 -10.57 24.62
C ASN A 120 -22.77 -9.32 24.59
N LYS A 121 -22.30 -8.19 24.04
CA LYS A 121 -23.12 -6.98 23.90
C LYS A 121 -24.03 -7.11 22.70
N LYS A 122 -25.21 -6.48 22.77
CA LYS A 122 -26.15 -6.42 21.64
C LYS A 122 -25.50 -5.65 20.48
N MET A 123 -25.49 -6.25 19.29
CA MET A 123 -24.94 -5.68 18.06
C MET A 123 -26.01 -5.68 16.97
N SER A 124 -25.98 -4.67 16.09
CA SER A 124 -26.68 -4.77 14.79
C SER A 124 -26.00 -5.80 13.90
N SER A 125 -26.66 -6.21 12.80
CA SER A 125 -26.06 -7.15 11.83
C SER A 125 -24.75 -6.62 11.26
N ALA A 126 -24.69 -5.34 10.87
CA ALA A 126 -23.48 -4.70 10.35
C ALA A 126 -22.36 -4.62 11.40
N GLN A 127 -22.71 -4.37 12.67
CA GLN A 127 -21.72 -4.37 13.77
C GLN A 127 -21.16 -5.77 14.02
N LYS A 128 -22.01 -6.80 13.94
CA LYS A 128 -21.58 -8.19 14.09
C LYS A 128 -20.64 -8.60 12.96
N GLU A 129 -20.96 -8.26 11.72
CA GLU A 129 -20.08 -8.51 10.57
C GLU A 129 -18.72 -7.81 10.75
N SER A 130 -18.72 -6.53 11.11
CA SER A 130 -17.48 -5.78 11.38
C SER A 130 -16.68 -6.41 12.53
N TYR A 131 -17.36 -6.86 13.59
CA TYR A 131 -16.74 -7.54 14.73
C TYR A 131 -16.06 -8.83 14.31
N ASP A 132 -16.73 -9.65 13.50
CA ASP A 132 -16.21 -10.93 13.04
C ASP A 132 -15.01 -10.75 12.09
N VAL A 133 -15.09 -9.80 11.14
CA VAL A 133 -13.99 -9.48 10.20
C VAL A 133 -12.77 -8.93 10.91
N ILE A 134 -12.94 -7.92 11.78
CA ILE A 134 -11.82 -7.33 12.53
C ILE A 134 -11.26 -8.34 13.52
N GLY A 135 -12.13 -9.12 14.17
CA GLY A 135 -11.73 -10.20 15.08
C GLY A 135 -10.88 -11.26 14.38
N TYR A 136 -11.29 -11.69 13.19
CA TYR A 136 -10.50 -12.60 12.36
C TYR A 136 -9.15 -11.98 11.98
N PHE A 137 -9.15 -10.74 11.46
CA PHE A 137 -7.93 -10.04 11.06
C PHE A 137 -6.92 -9.91 12.21
N ILE A 138 -7.34 -9.39 13.37
CA ILE A 138 -6.45 -9.21 14.52
C ILE A 138 -5.95 -10.58 15.02
N ASN A 139 -6.84 -11.56 15.17
CA ASN A 139 -6.48 -12.90 15.64
C ASN A 139 -5.46 -13.58 14.71
N MET A 140 -5.64 -13.49 13.40
CA MET A 140 -4.70 -14.07 12.44
C MET A 140 -3.33 -13.40 12.49
N ASN A 141 -3.28 -12.06 12.57
CA ASN A 141 -2.02 -11.34 12.73
C ASN A 141 -1.33 -11.69 14.06
N LEU A 142 -2.09 -11.83 15.14
CA LEU A 142 -1.56 -12.27 16.44
C LEU A 142 -0.96 -13.68 16.42
N LYS A 143 -1.50 -14.58 15.59
CA LYS A 143 -0.95 -15.93 15.43
C LYS A 143 0.26 -15.96 14.49
N ARG A 144 0.24 -15.22 13.38
CA ARG A 144 1.28 -15.27 12.33
C ARG A 144 2.41 -14.27 12.54
N GLU A 145 2.08 -12.99 12.57
CA GLU A 145 3.03 -11.87 12.47
C GLU A 145 3.49 -11.39 13.86
N TYR A 146 2.68 -11.60 14.90
CA TYR A 146 2.90 -11.04 16.24
C TYR A 146 2.90 -12.09 17.37
N SER A 147 3.06 -13.37 17.02
CA SER A 147 3.30 -14.45 17.97
C SER A 147 4.78 -14.64 18.23
N ASP A 148 5.12 -15.12 19.43
CA ASP A 148 6.51 -15.44 19.76
C ASP A 148 7.02 -16.65 18.93
N GLU A 149 6.10 -17.52 18.52
CA GLU A 149 6.39 -18.72 17.75
C GLU A 149 6.67 -18.42 16.27
N PHE A 150 5.88 -17.55 15.62
CA PHE A 150 5.87 -17.43 14.16
C PHE A 150 6.23 -16.07 13.57
N ARG A 151 6.42 -15.02 14.38
CA ARG A 151 6.67 -13.65 13.87
C ARG A 151 7.87 -13.50 12.92
N TYR A 152 8.78 -14.47 12.91
CA TYR A 152 9.97 -14.45 12.06
C TYR A 152 9.86 -15.36 10.83
N HIS A 153 8.80 -16.18 10.72
CA HIS A 153 8.65 -17.21 9.68
C HIS A 153 8.30 -16.66 8.28
N SER A 154 8.02 -15.37 8.16
CA SER A 154 7.88 -14.66 6.88
C SER A 154 9.24 -14.13 6.39
N TYR A 155 9.48 -14.19 5.08
CA TYR A 155 10.68 -13.63 4.45
C TYR A 155 10.45 -12.15 4.11
N LEU A 156 10.86 -11.26 5.02
CA LEU A 156 10.70 -9.79 4.86
C LEU A 156 11.38 -9.28 3.58
N ILE A 157 12.53 -9.87 3.23
CA ILE A 157 13.25 -9.61 2.00
C ILE A 157 13.03 -10.79 1.06
N ASN A 158 12.34 -10.56 -0.05
CA ASN A 158 12.10 -11.57 -1.08
C ASN A 158 12.00 -10.95 -2.49
N GLN A 159 11.95 -11.79 -3.52
CA GLN A 159 12.05 -11.36 -4.92
C GLN A 159 10.81 -10.66 -5.46
N MET A 160 9.66 -10.82 -4.80
CA MET A 160 8.38 -10.29 -5.29
C MET A 160 8.02 -8.98 -4.61
N MET A 161 8.28 -8.91 -3.30
CA MET A 161 7.80 -7.85 -2.41
C MET A 161 8.84 -7.53 -1.34
N GLY A 162 8.63 -6.41 -0.66
CA GLY A 162 9.37 -6.02 0.53
C GLY A 162 10.01 -4.64 0.43
N PRO A 163 10.44 -4.10 1.58
CA PRO A 163 10.83 -2.69 1.67
C PRO A 163 12.05 -2.35 0.81
N GLN A 164 12.93 -3.32 0.54
CA GLN A 164 14.08 -3.19 -0.35
C GLN A 164 13.72 -2.75 -1.79
N THR A 165 12.48 -2.97 -2.22
CA THR A 165 11.99 -2.55 -3.54
C THR A 165 10.82 -1.59 -3.45
N GLU A 166 9.89 -1.82 -2.52
CA GLU A 166 8.66 -1.05 -2.39
C GLU A 166 8.90 0.40 -1.94
N LEU A 167 9.94 0.68 -1.16
CA LEU A 167 10.24 2.05 -0.71
C LEU A 167 10.50 2.99 -1.89
N ILE A 168 11.23 2.53 -2.91
CA ILE A 168 11.52 3.31 -4.11
C ILE A 168 10.23 3.54 -4.91
N SER A 169 9.47 2.47 -5.19
CA SER A 169 8.19 2.57 -5.89
C SER A 169 7.20 3.50 -5.17
N PHE A 170 7.13 3.41 -3.84
CA PHE A 170 6.31 4.26 -3.01
C PHE A 170 6.71 5.73 -3.13
N ILE A 171 7.99 6.06 -2.99
CA ILE A 171 8.46 7.44 -3.08
C ILE A 171 8.16 8.03 -4.47
N VAL A 172 8.48 7.28 -5.53
CA VAL A 172 8.27 7.71 -6.92
C VAL A 172 6.78 7.92 -7.26
N LYS A 173 5.89 7.04 -6.78
CA LYS A 173 4.45 7.11 -7.14
C LYS A 173 3.65 8.05 -6.24
N TYR A 174 3.99 8.14 -4.95
CA TYR A 174 3.14 8.80 -3.94
C TYR A 174 3.71 10.08 -3.34
N HIS A 175 5.02 10.36 -3.47
CA HIS A 175 5.54 11.65 -3.02
C HIS A 175 5.25 12.73 -4.07
N ARG A 176 4.42 13.72 -3.72
CA ARG A 176 4.14 14.86 -4.59
C ARG A 176 5.01 16.04 -4.24
N ILE A 177 5.45 16.77 -5.26
CA ILE A 177 6.21 18.01 -5.11
C ILE A 177 5.34 19.14 -5.66
N LEU A 178 4.62 19.84 -4.78
CA LEU A 178 3.70 20.94 -5.16
C LEU A 178 4.23 22.31 -4.74
N LYS A 179 5.12 22.34 -3.74
CA LYS A 179 5.77 23.53 -3.20
C LYS A 179 7.18 23.17 -2.74
N LEU A 180 8.00 24.20 -2.48
CA LEU A 180 9.40 24.03 -2.10
C LEU A 180 9.60 23.07 -0.91
N ASN A 181 8.76 23.17 0.13
CA ASN A 181 8.85 22.30 1.31
C ASN A 181 8.63 20.82 0.98
N ASP A 182 7.89 20.50 -0.09
CA ASP A 182 7.66 19.13 -0.51
C ASP A 182 8.91 18.57 -1.20
N ALA A 183 9.61 19.38 -2.01
CA ALA A 183 10.89 18.99 -2.60
C ALA A 183 11.94 18.70 -1.51
N GLU A 184 11.96 19.52 -0.46
CA GLU A 184 12.79 19.30 0.73
C GLU A 184 12.41 17.99 1.45
N ALA A 185 11.12 17.75 1.62
CA ALA A 185 10.61 16.53 2.24
C ALA A 185 10.93 15.27 1.42
N TYR A 186 10.89 15.35 0.09
CA TYR A 186 11.28 14.28 -0.82
C TYR A 186 12.72 13.85 -0.55
N ILE A 187 13.64 14.81 -0.51
CA ILE A 187 15.05 14.55 -0.27
C ILE A 187 15.27 13.90 1.11
N ILE A 188 14.61 14.40 2.15
CA ILE A 188 14.66 13.81 3.50
C ILE A 188 14.14 12.36 3.49
N ARG A 189 13.03 12.12 2.79
CA ARG A 189 12.43 10.78 2.69
C ARG A 189 13.35 9.80 1.95
N VAL A 190 14.01 10.24 0.88
CA VAL A 190 15.03 9.44 0.17
C VAL A 190 16.20 9.12 1.09
N GLN A 191 16.68 10.09 1.87
CA GLN A 191 17.75 9.86 2.83
C GLN A 191 17.40 8.79 3.88
N ARG A 192 16.12 8.73 4.30
CA ARG A 192 15.65 7.73 5.27
C ARG A 192 15.63 6.29 4.75
N ILE A 193 15.85 6.05 3.46
CA ILE A 193 16.05 4.69 2.92
C ILE A 193 17.20 4.00 3.64
N SER A 194 18.28 4.73 3.96
CA SER A 194 19.44 4.18 4.67
C SER A 194 19.07 3.57 6.02
N LYS A 195 18.35 4.33 6.86
CA LYS A 195 17.84 3.83 8.15
C LYS A 195 16.88 2.65 7.97
N ALA A 196 15.98 2.71 6.99
CA ALA A 196 15.05 1.61 6.73
C ALA A 196 15.82 0.32 6.40
N PHE A 197 16.86 0.40 5.56
CA PHE A 197 17.69 -0.75 5.21
C PHE A 197 18.48 -1.29 6.41
N ASP A 198 18.97 -0.44 7.31
CA ASP A 198 19.60 -0.89 8.55
C ASP A 198 18.62 -1.71 9.40
N GLN A 199 17.35 -1.27 9.50
CA GLN A 199 16.31 -2.02 10.20
C GLN A 199 15.99 -3.36 9.50
N LEU A 200 15.98 -3.41 8.16
CA LEU A 200 15.82 -4.67 7.42
C LEU A 200 16.99 -5.63 7.66
N ILE A 201 18.21 -5.11 7.77
CA ILE A 201 19.40 -5.89 8.08
C ILE A 201 19.26 -6.51 9.47
N ASP A 202 18.86 -5.73 10.48
CA ASP A 202 18.63 -6.25 11.84
C ASP A 202 17.56 -7.37 11.84
N GLN A 203 16.47 -7.16 11.10
CA GLN A 203 15.40 -8.14 10.91
C GLN A 203 15.87 -9.43 10.24
N GLN A 204 16.77 -9.33 9.26
CA GLN A 204 17.31 -10.47 8.53
C GLN A 204 18.32 -11.24 9.39
N ILE A 205 19.18 -10.54 10.13
CA ILE A 205 20.13 -11.14 11.07
C ILE A 205 19.37 -11.89 12.17
N GLU A 206 18.29 -11.32 12.71
CA GLU A 206 17.49 -11.97 13.73
C GLU A 206 16.80 -13.25 13.21
N ARG A 207 16.29 -13.24 11.97
CA ARG A 207 15.76 -14.44 11.31
C ARG A 207 16.83 -15.51 11.17
N ARG A 208 18.04 -15.14 10.74
CA ARG A 208 19.20 -16.05 10.64
C ARG A 208 19.51 -16.71 11.99
N ARG A 209 19.58 -15.94 13.07
CA ARG A 209 19.83 -16.44 14.44
C ARG A 209 18.79 -17.48 14.89
N ARG A 210 17.56 -17.38 14.37
CA ARG A 210 16.45 -18.28 14.67
C ARG A 210 16.34 -19.46 13.72
N ASN A 211 17.30 -19.65 12.82
CA ASN A 211 17.27 -20.64 11.75
C ASN A 211 16.08 -20.47 10.80
N ILE A 212 15.62 -19.23 10.62
CA ILE A 212 14.64 -18.88 9.58
C ILE A 212 15.38 -18.49 8.31
N GLU A 213 15.77 -19.50 7.53
CA GLU A 213 16.59 -19.33 6.33
C GLU A 213 15.74 -19.14 5.06
N THR A 214 15.85 -17.98 4.43
CA THR A 214 15.28 -17.71 3.11
C THR A 214 15.84 -18.69 2.06
N PRO A 215 15.01 -19.31 1.20
CA PRO A 215 15.49 -20.22 0.16
C PRO A 215 16.51 -19.57 -0.78
N ARG A 216 17.52 -20.35 -1.21
CA ARG A 216 18.59 -19.86 -2.09
C ARG A 216 18.08 -19.15 -3.35
N PHE A 217 17.05 -19.68 -4.00
CA PHE A 217 16.52 -19.09 -5.24
C PHE A 217 15.87 -17.71 -5.00
N VAL A 218 15.27 -17.49 -3.82
CA VAL A 218 14.70 -16.21 -3.41
C VAL A 218 15.82 -15.21 -3.19
N LEU A 219 16.81 -15.59 -2.37
CA LEU A 219 17.97 -14.75 -2.06
C LEU A 219 18.73 -14.35 -3.32
N GLN A 220 18.94 -15.28 -4.25
CA GLN A 220 19.70 -15.00 -5.48
C GLN A 220 19.00 -13.94 -6.32
N ARG A 221 17.69 -14.08 -6.53
CA ARG A 221 16.90 -13.11 -7.31
C ARG A 221 16.89 -11.73 -6.68
N VAL A 222 16.77 -11.65 -5.35
CA VAL A 222 16.84 -10.37 -4.64
C VAL A 222 18.22 -9.75 -4.76
N PHE A 223 19.27 -10.55 -4.53
CA PHE A 223 20.65 -10.11 -4.62
C PHE A 223 20.94 -9.53 -6.01
N ASP A 224 20.59 -10.25 -7.07
CA ASP A 224 20.81 -9.81 -8.45
C ASP A 224 20.06 -8.50 -8.75
N SER A 225 18.82 -8.38 -8.30
CA SER A 225 18.01 -7.16 -8.48
C SER A 225 18.59 -5.96 -7.74
N LEU A 226 19.00 -6.13 -6.47
CA LEU A 226 19.59 -5.06 -5.67
C LEU A 226 20.97 -4.67 -6.19
N HIS A 227 21.76 -5.65 -6.64
CA HIS A 227 23.06 -5.42 -7.25
C HIS A 227 22.91 -4.62 -8.55
N ALA A 228 21.97 -4.99 -9.43
CA ALA A 228 21.71 -4.24 -10.66
C ALA A 228 21.29 -2.79 -10.39
N PHE A 229 20.39 -2.56 -9.43
CA PHE A 229 20.00 -1.21 -9.04
C PHE A 229 21.17 -0.40 -8.46
N ARG A 230 21.97 -1.04 -7.61
CA ARG A 230 23.17 -0.44 -7.00
C ARG A 230 24.22 -0.06 -8.06
N GLU A 231 24.45 -0.91 -9.05
CA GLU A 231 25.34 -0.60 -10.18
C GLU A 231 24.82 0.56 -11.03
N GLN A 232 23.52 0.60 -11.31
CA GLN A 232 22.89 1.75 -11.98
C GLN A 232 23.12 3.04 -11.17
N LEU A 233 22.90 2.98 -9.86
CA LEU A 233 23.07 4.13 -8.98
C LEU A 233 24.52 4.63 -8.91
N GLN A 234 25.49 3.72 -8.93
CA GLN A 234 26.92 4.08 -8.95
C GLN A 234 27.31 4.78 -10.26
N ASN A 235 26.93 4.18 -11.39
CA ASN A 235 27.41 4.59 -12.71
C ASN A 235 26.58 5.76 -13.29
N GLU A 236 25.27 5.73 -13.10
CA GLU A 236 24.31 6.66 -13.69
C GLU A 236 23.27 7.14 -12.65
N PRO A 237 23.69 7.79 -11.55
CA PRO A 237 22.77 8.22 -10.48
C PRO A 237 21.68 9.17 -10.95
N ASN A 238 21.93 9.92 -12.03
CA ASN A 238 20.94 10.80 -12.64
C ASN A 238 19.80 10.03 -13.35
N GLN A 239 20.05 8.77 -13.73
CA GLN A 239 19.07 7.85 -14.31
C GLN A 239 18.34 7.02 -13.25
N SER A 240 18.65 7.24 -11.96
CA SER A 240 17.88 6.63 -10.87
C SER A 240 16.42 7.05 -10.95
N PRO A 241 15.45 6.13 -10.74
CA PRO A 241 14.03 6.46 -10.66
C PRO A 241 13.72 7.57 -9.66
N LEU A 242 14.49 7.65 -8.57
CA LEU A 242 14.34 8.69 -7.55
C LEU A 242 14.77 10.07 -8.09
N MET A 243 15.85 10.13 -8.88
CA MET A 243 16.29 11.39 -9.49
C MET A 243 15.37 11.82 -10.62
N ILE A 244 14.99 10.90 -11.51
CA ILE A 244 14.09 11.17 -12.64
C ILE A 244 12.77 11.73 -12.11
N SER A 245 12.13 11.01 -11.18
CA SER A 245 10.88 11.45 -10.54
C SER A 245 11.02 12.82 -9.89
N PHE A 246 12.13 13.08 -9.20
CA PHE A 246 12.37 14.38 -8.58
C PHE A 246 12.47 15.52 -9.59
N ILE A 247 13.25 15.34 -10.66
CA ILE A 247 13.44 16.36 -11.71
C ILE A 247 12.14 16.63 -12.46
N GLU A 248 11.40 15.58 -12.86
CA GLU A 248 10.14 15.72 -13.60
C GLU A 248 9.08 16.50 -12.82
N ASN A 249 9.09 16.38 -11.49
CA ASN A 249 8.12 17.05 -10.62
C ASN A 249 8.61 18.40 -10.08
N LEU A 250 9.88 18.76 -10.28
CA LEU A 250 10.46 20.02 -9.82
C LEU A 250 10.48 21.06 -10.95
N ASN A 251 9.42 21.84 -11.06
CA ASN A 251 9.25 22.84 -12.13
C ASN A 251 9.42 24.30 -11.65
N ASP A 252 9.44 25.23 -12.59
CA ASP A 252 9.70 26.66 -12.35
C ASP A 252 8.63 27.37 -11.50
N SER A 253 7.43 26.81 -11.37
CA SER A 253 6.41 27.35 -10.45
C SER A 253 6.72 27.06 -8.97
N ILE A 254 7.61 26.11 -8.71
CA ILE A 254 7.95 25.66 -7.35
C ILE A 254 9.13 26.47 -6.79
N CYS A 255 10.18 26.66 -7.60
CA CYS A 255 11.36 27.43 -7.22
C CYS A 255 12.21 27.83 -8.43
N SER A 256 13.13 28.79 -8.23
CA SER A 256 14.05 29.27 -9.28
C SER A 256 15.01 28.19 -9.76
N LYS A 257 15.57 28.35 -10.97
CA LYS A 257 16.49 27.37 -11.54
C LYS A 257 17.73 27.13 -10.69
N GLU A 258 18.24 28.18 -10.03
CA GLU A 258 19.36 28.09 -9.08
C GLU A 258 18.99 27.18 -7.91
N LYS A 259 17.79 27.34 -7.35
CA LYS A 259 17.31 26.50 -6.25
C LYS A 259 17.05 25.06 -6.71
N GLN A 260 16.54 24.87 -7.92
CA GLN A 260 16.38 23.54 -8.50
C GLN A 260 17.73 22.81 -8.60
N ASN A 261 18.76 23.49 -9.12
CA ASN A 261 20.10 22.92 -9.25
C ASN A 261 20.73 22.57 -7.88
N GLU A 262 20.50 23.42 -6.87
CA GLU A 262 20.91 23.14 -5.49
C GLU A 262 20.26 21.86 -4.95
N LEU A 263 18.93 21.74 -5.09
CA LEU A 263 18.16 20.59 -4.61
C LEU A 263 18.54 19.29 -5.34
N ILE A 264 18.71 19.35 -6.67
CA ILE A 264 19.17 18.23 -7.49
C ILE A 264 20.56 17.79 -7.03
N SER A 265 21.49 18.73 -6.80
CA SER A 265 22.84 18.43 -6.31
C SER A 265 22.81 17.77 -4.93
N ARG A 266 21.90 18.21 -4.04
CA ARG A 266 21.74 17.61 -2.71
C ARG A 266 21.16 16.21 -2.77
N LEU A 267 20.14 15.97 -3.61
CA LEU A 267 19.61 14.64 -3.85
C LEU A 267 20.68 13.71 -4.43
N LEU A 268 21.45 14.19 -5.41
CA LEU A 268 22.56 13.43 -6.00
C LEU A 268 23.59 13.01 -4.96
N LYS A 269 23.92 13.89 -4.01
CA LYS A 269 24.81 13.55 -2.89
C LYS A 269 24.23 12.43 -2.04
N ILE A 270 22.97 12.56 -1.60
CA ILE A 270 22.27 11.55 -0.78
C ILE A 270 22.15 10.20 -1.50
N LEU A 271 21.92 10.21 -2.80
CA LEU A 271 21.90 8.98 -3.60
C LEU A 271 23.26 8.27 -3.58
N LYS A 272 24.37 9.02 -3.70
CA LYS A 272 25.73 8.48 -3.71
C LYS A 272 26.27 8.08 -2.34
N THR A 273 25.79 8.72 -1.27
CA THR A 273 26.19 8.41 0.11
C THR A 273 25.18 7.48 0.75
N ASP A 274 24.05 8.00 1.21
CA ASP A 274 23.13 7.29 2.08
C ASP A 274 22.47 6.09 1.38
N VAL A 275 21.98 6.27 0.15
CA VAL A 275 21.24 5.20 -0.55
C VAL A 275 22.18 4.12 -1.07
N LEU A 276 23.27 4.50 -1.74
CA LEU A 276 24.23 3.54 -2.29
C LEU A 276 24.92 2.72 -1.20
N GLU A 277 25.39 3.36 -0.12
CA GLU A 277 26.02 2.64 1.01
C GLU A 277 25.03 1.70 1.71
N ALA A 278 23.76 2.08 1.80
CA ALA A 278 22.73 1.19 2.36
C ALA A 278 22.52 -0.07 1.51
N HIS A 279 22.55 0.06 0.18
CA HIS A 279 22.51 -1.11 -0.71
C HIS A 279 23.76 -1.97 -0.53
N ASP A 280 24.95 -1.38 -0.39
CA ASP A 280 26.19 -2.12 -0.13
C ASP A 280 26.10 -2.94 1.18
N ARG A 281 25.60 -2.34 2.26
CA ARG A 281 25.39 -3.06 3.54
C ARG A 281 24.41 -4.21 3.39
N LEU A 282 23.27 -3.99 2.73
CA LEU A 282 22.27 -5.03 2.54
C LEU A 282 22.78 -6.17 1.65
N LEU A 283 23.46 -5.84 0.54
CA LEU A 283 24.08 -6.83 -0.35
C LEU A 283 25.12 -7.68 0.37
N ASN A 284 25.89 -7.12 1.29
CA ASN A 284 26.85 -7.87 2.09
C ASN A 284 26.17 -8.93 2.97
N VAL A 285 25.07 -8.57 3.65
CA VAL A 285 24.28 -9.51 4.46
C VAL A 285 23.67 -10.60 3.59
N LEU A 286 23.10 -10.24 2.44
CA LEU A 286 22.52 -11.21 1.51
C LEU A 286 23.57 -12.14 0.89
N ARG A 287 24.80 -11.67 0.66
CA ARG A 287 25.91 -12.51 0.18
C ARG A 287 26.27 -13.57 1.22
N GLU A 288 26.32 -13.18 2.48
CA GLU A 288 26.54 -14.12 3.58
C GLU A 288 25.39 -15.12 3.69
N ASP A 289 24.14 -14.67 3.63
CA ASP A 289 22.97 -15.57 3.59
C ASP A 289 23.04 -16.54 2.42
N LEU A 290 23.40 -16.07 1.23
CA LEU A 290 23.58 -16.89 0.04
C LEU A 290 24.66 -17.96 0.20
N SER A 291 25.76 -17.66 0.90
CA SER A 291 26.82 -18.65 1.15
C SER A 291 26.36 -19.79 2.06
N ASN A 292 25.37 -19.53 2.92
CA ASN A 292 24.81 -20.49 3.87
C ASN A 292 23.46 -21.11 3.42
N ALA A 293 22.85 -20.56 2.36
CA ALA A 293 21.50 -20.92 1.95
C ALA A 293 21.41 -22.35 1.41
N LYS A 294 20.51 -23.14 2.00
CA LYS A 294 20.16 -24.50 1.58
C LYS A 294 19.33 -24.51 0.30
N THR A 295 19.28 -25.67 -0.34
CA THR A 295 18.47 -25.94 -1.53
C THR A 295 17.02 -26.32 -1.21
N ASP A 296 16.64 -26.48 0.06
CA ASP A 296 15.24 -26.73 0.42
C ASP A 296 14.39 -25.47 0.22
N HIS A 297 13.19 -25.65 -0.34
CA HIS A 297 12.35 -24.55 -0.84
C HIS A 297 11.08 -24.31 -0.03
N GLY A 298 10.52 -25.34 0.61
CA GLY A 298 9.25 -25.25 1.32
C GLY A 298 9.40 -24.71 2.74
N LEU A 299 8.30 -24.17 3.30
CA LEU A 299 8.25 -23.73 4.69
C LEU A 299 8.45 -24.86 5.69
N TRP A 300 8.20 -26.12 5.31
CA TRP A 300 8.41 -27.32 6.14
C TRP A 300 9.83 -27.46 6.69
N LYS A 301 10.82 -26.82 6.05
CA LYS A 301 12.22 -26.83 6.51
C LYS A 301 12.45 -25.93 7.75
N LEU A 302 11.55 -24.99 8.00
CA LEU A 302 11.65 -24.06 9.11
C LEU A 302 11.19 -24.73 10.41
N PRO A 303 11.66 -24.27 11.59
CA PRO A 303 11.11 -24.71 12.87
C PRO A 303 9.58 -24.58 12.90
N ASN A 304 8.85 -25.66 13.25
CA ASN A 304 7.37 -25.67 13.22
C ASN A 304 6.76 -25.24 11.87
N GLY A 305 7.46 -25.48 10.76
CA GLY A 305 7.09 -25.03 9.43
C GLY A 305 5.78 -25.60 8.89
N ASP A 306 5.41 -26.81 9.30
CA ASP A 306 4.13 -27.46 9.01
C ASP A 306 2.95 -26.70 9.65
N LYS A 307 3.08 -26.33 10.93
CA LYS A 307 2.09 -25.51 11.66
C LYS A 307 1.97 -24.12 11.05
N TYR A 308 3.10 -23.50 10.73
CA TYR A 308 3.11 -22.20 10.08
C TYR A 308 2.46 -22.26 8.70
N TYR A 309 2.75 -23.29 7.91
CA TYR A 309 2.13 -23.49 6.60
C TYR A 309 0.61 -23.65 6.69
N LYS A 310 0.12 -24.46 7.64
CA LYS A 310 -1.32 -24.59 7.91
C LYS A 310 -1.96 -23.25 8.28
N LEU A 311 -1.29 -22.46 9.11
CA LEU A 311 -1.77 -21.14 9.51
C LEU A 311 -1.78 -20.15 8.34
N CYS A 312 -0.79 -20.24 7.44
CA CYS A 312 -0.79 -19.49 6.18
C CYS A 312 -1.99 -19.89 5.28
N LEU A 313 -2.30 -21.19 5.18
CA LEU A 313 -3.46 -21.67 4.43
C LEU A 313 -4.78 -21.16 5.02
N GLU A 314 -4.96 -21.21 6.35
CA GLU A 314 -6.13 -20.63 7.03
C GLU A 314 -6.26 -19.15 6.69
N PHE A 315 -5.18 -18.37 6.84
CA PHE A 315 -5.19 -16.94 6.53
C PHE A 315 -5.58 -16.63 5.07
N HIS A 316 -4.97 -17.32 4.10
CA HIS A 316 -5.15 -17.02 2.68
C HIS A 316 -6.42 -17.60 2.07
N THR A 317 -6.94 -18.70 2.63
CA THR A 317 -8.12 -19.39 2.06
C THR A 317 -9.38 -19.15 2.88
N THR A 318 -9.26 -18.71 4.13
CA THR A 318 -10.35 -18.64 5.14
C THR A 318 -11.04 -19.99 5.41
N THR A 319 -10.45 -21.09 4.94
CA THR A 319 -10.96 -22.46 5.15
C THR A 319 -10.22 -23.13 6.31
N ASN A 320 -10.86 -24.16 6.88
CA ASN A 320 -10.22 -25.06 7.85
C ASN A 320 -9.69 -26.36 7.20
N MET A 321 -9.63 -26.41 5.87
CA MET A 321 -9.14 -27.58 5.14
C MET A 321 -7.65 -27.81 5.47
N SER A 322 -7.27 -29.06 5.61
CA SER A 322 -5.87 -29.46 5.75
C SER A 322 -5.09 -29.23 4.44
N PRO A 323 -3.75 -29.11 4.51
CA PRO A 323 -2.91 -29.05 3.31
C PRO A 323 -3.20 -30.16 2.29
N ASP A 324 -3.42 -31.39 2.76
CA ASP A 324 -3.69 -32.55 1.90
C ASP A 324 -5.06 -32.44 1.21
N GLU A 325 -6.10 -31.99 1.93
CA GLU A 325 -7.42 -31.75 1.34
C GLU A 325 -7.37 -30.67 0.26
N ILE A 326 -6.62 -29.58 0.50
CA ILE A 326 -6.43 -28.51 -0.49
C ILE A 326 -5.65 -29.03 -1.70
N PHE A 327 -4.60 -29.84 -1.49
CA PHE A 327 -3.81 -30.43 -2.56
C PHE A 327 -4.64 -31.34 -3.46
N GLU A 328 -5.43 -32.25 -2.87
CA GLU A 328 -6.29 -33.16 -3.64
C GLU A 328 -7.44 -32.42 -4.33
N LEU A 329 -8.00 -31.38 -3.70
CA LEU A 329 -8.96 -30.49 -4.37
C LEU A 329 -8.33 -29.78 -5.57
N GLY A 330 -7.10 -29.29 -5.41
CA GLY A 330 -6.32 -28.66 -6.48
C GLY A 330 -6.11 -29.60 -7.67
N LYS A 331 -5.71 -30.85 -7.42
CA LYS A 331 -5.54 -31.88 -8.48
C LYS A 331 -6.84 -32.11 -9.26
N LYS A 332 -7.97 -32.23 -8.56
CA LYS A 332 -9.30 -32.37 -9.20
C LYS A 332 -9.62 -31.16 -10.09
N HIS A 333 -9.31 -29.94 -9.64
CA HIS A 333 -9.51 -28.74 -10.44
C HIS A 333 -8.60 -28.67 -11.66
N VAL A 334 -7.31 -29.03 -11.52
CA VAL A 334 -6.37 -29.11 -12.66
C VAL A 334 -6.90 -30.06 -13.73
N GLU A 335 -7.31 -31.27 -13.34
CA GLU A 335 -7.86 -32.24 -14.27
C GLU A 335 -9.15 -31.73 -14.95
N ARG A 336 -10.10 -31.21 -14.17
CA ARG A 336 -11.36 -30.66 -14.69
C ARG A 336 -11.12 -29.56 -15.71
N ILE A 337 -10.27 -28.58 -15.38
CA ILE A 337 -9.98 -27.42 -16.25
C ILE A 337 -9.25 -27.88 -17.52
N GLN A 338 -8.27 -28.78 -17.40
CA GLN A 338 -7.59 -29.30 -18.57
C GLN A 338 -8.53 -30.09 -19.50
N ASN A 339 -9.50 -30.84 -18.95
CA ASN A 339 -10.52 -31.53 -19.75
C ASN A 339 -11.44 -30.55 -20.48
N GLU A 340 -11.85 -29.47 -19.83
CA GLU A 340 -12.64 -28.40 -20.45
C GLU A 340 -11.86 -27.74 -21.59
N MET A 341 -10.59 -27.39 -21.35
CA MET A 341 -9.72 -26.83 -22.38
C MET A 341 -9.51 -27.81 -23.54
N ARG A 342 -9.29 -29.10 -23.29
CA ARG A 342 -9.17 -30.13 -24.35
C ARG A 342 -10.42 -30.22 -25.22
N SER A 343 -11.62 -30.12 -24.62
CA SER A 343 -12.87 -30.10 -25.38
C SER A 343 -12.96 -28.90 -26.32
N ILE A 344 -12.56 -27.71 -25.85
CA ILE A 344 -12.52 -26.49 -26.66
C ILE A 344 -11.48 -26.63 -27.78
N LEU A 345 -10.28 -27.12 -27.46
CA LEU A 345 -9.21 -27.35 -28.46
C LEU A 345 -9.67 -28.32 -29.56
N LYS A 346 -10.40 -29.38 -29.18
CA LYS A 346 -11.01 -30.32 -30.13
C LYS A 346 -12.07 -29.66 -31.00
N GLU A 347 -12.97 -28.87 -30.42
CA GLU A 347 -14.00 -28.11 -31.15
C GLU A 347 -13.38 -27.14 -32.17
N LYS A 348 -12.32 -26.45 -31.77
CA LYS A 348 -11.55 -25.53 -32.63
C LYS A 348 -10.59 -26.24 -33.58
N GLN A 349 -10.60 -27.57 -33.62
CA GLN A 349 -9.78 -28.40 -34.51
C GLN A 349 -8.27 -28.10 -34.39
N ILE A 350 -7.81 -27.79 -33.17
CA ILE A 350 -6.39 -27.57 -32.91
C ILE A 350 -5.65 -28.91 -33.02
N GLU A 351 -4.58 -28.94 -33.79
CA GLU A 351 -3.70 -30.11 -33.91
C GLU A 351 -3.17 -30.53 -32.53
N ASN A 352 -3.02 -31.84 -32.32
CA ASN A 352 -2.56 -32.41 -31.05
C ASN A 352 -3.39 -31.98 -29.82
N TRP A 353 -4.68 -31.63 -29.99
CA TRP A 353 -5.57 -31.21 -28.89
C TRP A 353 -5.61 -32.17 -27.68
N HIS A 354 -5.30 -33.45 -27.90
CA HIS A 354 -5.26 -34.46 -26.84
C HIS A 354 -4.01 -34.30 -25.94
N ASP A 355 -2.90 -33.81 -26.48
CA ASP A 355 -1.71 -33.42 -25.72
C ASP A 355 -1.83 -31.94 -25.32
N PHE A 356 -2.34 -31.72 -24.11
CA PHE A 356 -2.56 -30.39 -23.56
C PHE A 356 -1.30 -29.52 -23.61
N ARG A 357 -0.14 -30.06 -23.21
CA ARG A 357 1.10 -29.27 -23.13
C ARG A 357 1.57 -28.86 -24.52
N VAL A 358 1.53 -29.78 -25.49
CA VAL A 358 1.91 -29.48 -26.88
C VAL A 358 0.96 -28.47 -27.51
N SER A 359 -0.35 -28.66 -27.37
CA SER A 359 -1.36 -27.77 -27.97
C SER A 359 -1.28 -26.34 -27.42
N ILE A 360 -1.13 -26.17 -26.10
CA ILE A 360 -1.05 -24.85 -25.47
C ILE A 360 0.27 -24.17 -25.81
N ASN A 361 1.39 -24.90 -25.79
CA ASN A 361 2.68 -24.34 -26.20
C ASN A 361 2.64 -23.84 -27.65
N LYS A 362 2.04 -24.61 -28.58
CA LYS A 362 1.87 -24.18 -29.98
C LYS A 362 1.03 -22.91 -30.10
N LEU A 363 -0.05 -22.79 -29.33
CA LEU A 363 -0.90 -21.60 -29.33
C LEU A 363 -0.18 -20.37 -28.76
N GLU A 364 0.56 -20.54 -27.67
CA GLU A 364 1.34 -19.45 -27.04
C GLU A 364 2.50 -18.97 -27.93
N HIS A 365 3.04 -19.83 -28.80
CA HIS A 365 4.11 -19.49 -29.74
C HIS A 365 3.60 -19.14 -31.15
N ASN A 366 2.28 -19.03 -31.36
CA ASN A 366 1.74 -18.60 -32.63
C ASN A 366 2.07 -17.12 -32.85
N VAL A 367 2.72 -16.81 -33.98
CA VAL A 367 3.11 -15.44 -34.37
C VAL A 367 1.95 -14.45 -34.34
N ASP A 368 0.72 -14.90 -34.67
CA ASP A 368 -0.46 -14.05 -34.64
C ASP A 368 -0.87 -13.63 -33.22
N GLN A 369 -0.47 -14.41 -32.21
CA GLN A 369 -0.79 -14.20 -30.80
C GLN A 369 0.28 -13.43 -30.03
N ILE A 370 1.41 -13.13 -30.67
CA ILE A 370 2.54 -12.43 -30.06
C ILE A 370 2.64 -11.02 -30.66
N TYR A 371 3.21 -10.10 -29.89
CA TYR A 371 3.58 -8.76 -30.35
C TYR A 371 5.05 -8.71 -30.75
N GLU A 372 5.42 -7.80 -31.64
CA GLU A 372 6.82 -7.58 -31.98
C GLU A 372 7.59 -7.02 -30.76
N ASN A 373 8.88 -7.33 -30.64
CA ASN A 373 9.67 -6.97 -29.46
C ASN A 373 10.30 -5.57 -29.56
N ASP A 374 9.47 -4.53 -29.70
CA ASP A 374 9.88 -3.14 -29.87
C ASP A 374 9.09 -2.18 -28.94
N GLU A 375 9.47 -0.90 -28.88
CA GLU A 375 8.78 0.08 -28.01
C GLU A 375 7.40 0.49 -28.54
N GLU A 376 7.14 0.41 -29.85
CA GLU A 376 5.82 0.68 -30.43
C GLU A 376 4.79 -0.35 -29.94
N SER A 377 5.17 -1.62 -29.98
CA SER A 377 4.40 -2.76 -29.48
C SER A 377 4.14 -2.67 -27.98
N ARG A 378 5.06 -2.11 -27.18
CA ARG A 378 4.78 -1.84 -25.76
C ARG A 378 3.66 -0.82 -25.58
N GLY A 379 3.67 0.25 -26.37
CA GLY A 379 2.59 1.22 -26.40
C GLY A 379 1.26 0.61 -26.83
N LYS A 380 1.30 -0.24 -27.87
CA LYS A 380 0.12 -0.99 -28.35
C LYS A 380 -0.46 -1.90 -27.29
N ILE A 381 0.38 -2.65 -26.55
CA ILE A 381 -0.08 -3.54 -25.47
C ILE A 381 -0.81 -2.76 -24.38
N ILE A 382 -0.30 -1.60 -23.98
CA ILE A 382 -0.96 -0.73 -22.98
C ILE A 382 -2.31 -0.26 -23.50
N ALA A 383 -2.39 0.16 -24.77
CA ALA A 383 -3.63 0.58 -25.41
C ALA A 383 -4.65 -0.58 -25.50
N ASP A 384 -4.21 -1.77 -25.90
CA ASP A 384 -5.06 -2.96 -26.03
C ASP A 384 -5.62 -3.39 -24.65
N TYR A 385 -4.81 -3.36 -23.58
CA TYR A 385 -5.31 -3.57 -22.22
C TYR A 385 -6.33 -2.52 -21.80
N SER A 386 -6.07 -1.24 -22.10
CA SER A 386 -7.00 -0.15 -21.76
C SER A 386 -8.33 -0.33 -22.49
N GLN A 387 -8.29 -0.70 -23.78
CA GLN A 387 -9.49 -0.96 -24.57
C GLN A 387 -10.28 -2.17 -24.03
N LEU A 388 -9.60 -3.24 -23.61
CA LEU A 388 -10.25 -4.39 -22.98
C LEU A 388 -11.02 -3.99 -21.71
N ILE A 389 -10.43 -3.12 -20.89
CA ILE A 389 -11.03 -2.59 -19.67
C ILE A 389 -12.25 -1.72 -20.01
N ASP A 390 -12.11 -0.78 -20.95
CA ASP A 390 -13.22 0.11 -21.35
C ASP A 390 -14.40 -0.70 -21.92
N ASN A 391 -14.11 -1.72 -22.72
CA ASN A 391 -15.13 -2.60 -23.31
C ASN A 391 -15.94 -3.34 -22.23
N ILE A 392 -15.26 -3.96 -21.25
CA ILE A 392 -15.98 -4.68 -20.19
C ILE A 392 -16.68 -3.71 -19.24
N ASP A 393 -16.08 -2.57 -18.92
CA ASP A 393 -16.64 -1.53 -18.04
C ASP A 393 -17.98 -1.01 -18.58
N ASN A 394 -18.11 -0.85 -19.90
CA ASN A 394 -19.37 -0.48 -20.54
C ASN A 394 -20.48 -1.53 -20.37
N GLU A 395 -20.15 -2.81 -20.25
CA GLU A 395 -21.11 -3.90 -20.06
C GLU A 395 -21.44 -4.17 -18.57
N MET A 396 -20.66 -3.63 -17.64
CA MET A 396 -20.78 -3.91 -16.21
C MET A 396 -22.14 -3.54 -15.60
N HIS A 397 -22.87 -2.61 -16.20
CA HIS A 397 -24.22 -2.23 -15.77
C HIS A 397 -25.23 -3.38 -15.84
N ARG A 398 -24.96 -4.43 -16.63
CA ARG A 398 -25.80 -5.63 -16.76
C ARG A 398 -25.67 -6.56 -15.56
N TYR A 399 -24.58 -6.47 -14.81
CA TYR A 399 -24.22 -7.39 -13.73
C TYR A 399 -24.17 -6.70 -12.36
N PHE A 400 -23.86 -5.41 -12.31
CA PHE A 400 -23.69 -4.65 -11.09
C PHE A 400 -24.50 -3.36 -11.12
N SER A 401 -25.12 -3.04 -9.99
CA SER A 401 -25.81 -1.75 -9.85
C SER A 401 -24.81 -0.59 -9.99
N PRO A 402 -25.24 0.59 -10.48
CA PRO A 402 -24.38 1.76 -10.53
C PRO A 402 -23.72 2.12 -9.19
N ALA A 403 -24.37 1.82 -8.07
CA ALA A 403 -23.85 2.07 -6.72
C ALA A 403 -22.66 1.18 -6.32
N CYS A 404 -22.44 0.07 -7.03
CA CYS A 404 -21.32 -0.85 -6.77
C CYS A 404 -20.05 -0.48 -7.55
N ARG A 405 -20.09 0.54 -8.40
CA ARG A 405 -18.95 0.89 -9.26
C ARG A 405 -17.96 1.79 -8.52
N PRO A 406 -16.65 1.59 -8.66
CA PRO A 406 -15.66 2.49 -8.08
C PRO A 406 -15.81 3.90 -8.67
N THR A 407 -15.63 4.91 -7.84
CA THR A 407 -15.62 6.33 -8.27
C THR A 407 -14.24 6.77 -8.79
N THR A 408 -13.21 5.98 -8.51
CA THR A 408 -11.84 6.19 -8.96
C THR A 408 -11.61 5.57 -10.33
N LYS A 409 -10.66 6.12 -11.11
CA LYS A 409 -10.25 5.57 -12.40
C LYS A 409 -9.18 4.47 -12.24
N CYS A 410 -9.06 3.60 -13.25
CA CYS A 410 -7.92 2.70 -13.45
C CYS A 410 -7.11 3.11 -14.68
N THR A 411 -5.79 3.19 -14.53
CA THR A 411 -4.84 3.35 -15.64
C THR A 411 -4.10 2.05 -15.90
N VAL A 412 -3.59 1.86 -17.12
CA VAL A 412 -2.64 0.79 -17.45
C VAL A 412 -1.27 1.40 -17.65
N GLU A 413 -0.26 0.89 -16.96
CA GLU A 413 1.12 1.40 -17.03
C GLU A 413 2.12 0.24 -17.17
N ARG A 414 3.29 0.48 -17.79
CA ARG A 414 4.40 -0.47 -17.79
C ARG A 414 5.04 -0.50 -16.40
N ILE A 415 5.40 -1.70 -15.91
CA ILE A 415 6.25 -1.82 -14.73
C ILE A 415 7.57 -1.06 -14.97
N PRO A 416 8.03 -0.19 -14.05
CA PRO A 416 9.28 0.52 -14.22
C PRO A 416 10.46 -0.40 -14.56
N LYS A 417 11.32 0.00 -15.51
CA LYS A 417 12.43 -0.82 -16.03
C LYS A 417 13.35 -1.38 -14.95
N PHE A 418 13.58 -0.64 -13.86
CA PHE A 418 14.42 -1.09 -12.75
C PHE A 418 13.83 -2.27 -11.94
N LYS A 419 12.52 -2.55 -12.09
CA LYS A 419 11.77 -3.57 -11.32
C LYS A 419 11.22 -4.71 -12.19
N GLU A 420 11.09 -4.51 -13.51
CA GLU A 420 10.40 -5.45 -14.40
C GLU A 420 11.05 -6.85 -14.46
N ALA A 421 12.35 -6.97 -14.18
CA ALA A 421 13.07 -8.25 -14.18
C ALA A 421 12.65 -9.23 -13.08
N THR A 422 12.21 -8.72 -11.92
CA THR A 422 11.82 -9.52 -10.76
C THR A 422 10.32 -9.45 -10.45
N SER A 423 9.60 -8.57 -11.14
CA SER A 423 8.16 -8.40 -10.96
C SER A 423 7.35 -9.54 -11.61
N PRO A 424 6.13 -9.82 -11.11
CA PRO A 424 5.18 -10.70 -11.79
C PRO A 424 4.78 -10.16 -13.17
N GLY A 425 4.02 -10.95 -13.93
CA GLY A 425 3.51 -10.56 -15.26
C GLY A 425 2.59 -9.32 -15.22
N ALA A 426 1.90 -9.12 -14.11
CA ALA A 426 1.14 -7.91 -13.81
C ALA A 426 0.93 -7.76 -12.30
N TYR A 427 0.51 -6.57 -11.88
CA TYR A 427 -0.10 -6.34 -10.57
C TYR A 427 -0.95 -5.07 -10.58
N TYR A 428 -1.97 -5.04 -9.73
CA TYR A 428 -2.75 -3.86 -9.42
C TYR A 428 -2.16 -3.05 -8.26
N PHE A 429 -2.26 -1.72 -8.36
CA PHE A 429 -1.94 -0.79 -7.28
C PHE A 429 -3.14 0.13 -7.01
N PRO A 430 -3.63 0.25 -5.75
CA PRO A 430 -4.87 0.95 -5.46
C PRO A 430 -4.80 2.48 -5.62
N ALA A 431 -5.96 3.07 -5.94
CA ALA A 431 -6.17 4.51 -5.98
C ALA A 431 -6.02 5.16 -4.60
N SER A 432 -5.71 6.46 -4.55
CA SER A 432 -5.79 7.24 -3.31
C SER A 432 -7.25 7.50 -2.92
N LEU A 433 -7.54 7.65 -1.62
CA LEU A 433 -8.90 7.90 -1.13
C LEU A 433 -9.45 9.26 -1.59
N ASP A 434 -8.57 10.22 -1.89
CA ASP A 434 -8.93 11.53 -2.45
C ASP A 434 -9.14 11.50 -3.98
N GLY A 435 -8.96 10.35 -4.62
CA GLY A 435 -9.14 10.14 -6.07
C GLY A 435 -8.10 10.84 -6.95
N LYS A 436 -7.10 11.52 -6.39
CA LYS A 436 -6.09 12.26 -7.17
C LYS A 436 -5.03 11.36 -7.79
N THR A 437 -4.77 10.21 -7.18
CA THR A 437 -3.93 9.15 -7.74
C THR A 437 -4.85 8.01 -8.18
N PRO A 438 -4.95 7.69 -9.48
CA PRO A 438 -5.79 6.60 -9.96
C PRO A 438 -5.26 5.25 -9.49
N GLY A 439 -6.12 4.24 -9.54
CA GLY A 439 -5.65 2.86 -9.48
C GLY A 439 -4.85 2.55 -10.74
N THR A 440 -3.87 1.67 -10.64
CA THR A 440 -3.00 1.35 -11.77
C THR A 440 -2.83 -0.15 -11.92
N PHE A 441 -3.23 -0.69 -13.06
CA PHE A 441 -2.81 -2.00 -13.54
C PHE A 441 -1.42 -1.85 -14.17
N PHE A 442 -0.40 -2.36 -13.50
CA PHE A 442 0.94 -2.47 -14.05
C PHE A 442 1.12 -3.75 -14.86
N ALA A 443 1.50 -3.63 -16.14
CA ALA A 443 1.85 -4.74 -17.01
C ALA A 443 3.37 -4.89 -17.13
N ASN A 444 3.87 -6.12 -17.04
CA ASN A 444 5.29 -6.42 -17.25
C ASN A 444 5.60 -6.54 -18.74
N LEU A 445 6.31 -5.55 -19.28
CA LEU A 445 6.66 -5.48 -20.71
C LEU A 445 8.17 -5.64 -20.94
N ARG A 446 8.88 -6.30 -20.01
CA ARG A 446 10.30 -6.64 -20.14
C ARG A 446 10.55 -7.47 -21.40
N ASN A 447 9.81 -8.56 -21.51
CA ASN A 447 9.81 -9.46 -22.65
C ASN A 447 8.41 -9.50 -23.24
N ILE A 448 8.23 -8.84 -24.37
CA ILE A 448 6.92 -8.72 -25.01
C ILE A 448 6.39 -10.08 -25.49
N GLY A 449 7.28 -11.04 -25.78
CA GLY A 449 6.90 -12.41 -26.12
C GLY A 449 6.16 -13.15 -24.99
N GLU A 450 6.19 -12.64 -23.76
CA GLU A 450 5.43 -13.19 -22.63
C GLU A 450 3.98 -12.65 -22.59
N VAL A 451 3.66 -11.60 -23.37
CA VAL A 451 2.32 -11.02 -23.46
C VAL A 451 1.57 -11.65 -24.64
N ILE A 452 0.74 -12.64 -24.32
CA ILE A 452 -0.03 -13.40 -25.31
C ILE A 452 -1.43 -12.79 -25.48
N LYS A 453 -1.79 -12.37 -26.70
CA LYS A 453 -3.03 -11.63 -27.01
C LYS A 453 -4.29 -12.29 -26.45
N PHE A 454 -4.49 -13.59 -26.69
CA PHE A 454 -5.68 -14.29 -26.18
C PHE A 454 -5.77 -14.37 -24.64
N LYS A 455 -4.67 -14.16 -23.92
CA LYS A 455 -4.65 -14.13 -22.44
C LYS A 455 -4.89 -12.73 -21.87
N MET A 456 -4.81 -11.69 -22.68
CA MET A 456 -4.88 -10.31 -22.19
C MET A 456 -6.21 -10.00 -21.52
N ALA A 457 -7.32 -10.49 -22.08
CA ALA A 457 -8.66 -10.26 -21.53
C ALA A 457 -8.76 -10.75 -20.08
N THR A 458 -8.38 -12.01 -19.81
CA THR A 458 -8.47 -12.55 -18.44
C THR A 458 -7.57 -11.82 -17.46
N LEU A 459 -6.41 -11.31 -17.90
CA LEU A 459 -5.50 -10.56 -17.03
C LEU A 459 -6.01 -9.14 -16.76
N ALA A 460 -6.50 -8.45 -17.80
CA ALA A 460 -7.13 -7.14 -17.67
C ALA A 460 -8.32 -7.20 -16.71
N TYR A 461 -9.16 -8.23 -16.83
CA TYR A 461 -10.34 -8.39 -15.99
C TYR A 461 -9.97 -8.73 -14.54
N HIS A 462 -8.89 -9.48 -14.34
CA HIS A 462 -8.37 -9.81 -13.02
C HIS A 462 -7.78 -8.58 -12.29
N GLU A 463 -6.94 -7.80 -12.97
CA GLU A 463 -6.21 -6.69 -12.36
C GLU A 463 -7.04 -5.40 -12.28
N ALA A 464 -8.02 -5.21 -13.17
CA ALA A 464 -8.81 -4.00 -13.25
C ALA A 464 -10.30 -4.27 -13.04
N VAL A 465 -11.09 -4.28 -14.11
CA VAL A 465 -12.56 -4.39 -14.06
C VAL A 465 -12.99 -5.75 -14.61
N PRO A 466 -13.74 -6.59 -13.86
CA PRO A 466 -14.34 -6.35 -12.55
C PRO A 466 -13.50 -6.87 -11.35
N GLY A 467 -12.20 -7.09 -11.54
CA GLY A 467 -11.32 -7.64 -10.52
C GLY A 467 -10.82 -6.60 -9.51
N HIS A 468 -9.49 -6.54 -9.31
CA HIS A 468 -8.87 -5.83 -8.19
C HIS A 468 -9.19 -4.33 -8.11
N HIS A 469 -9.41 -3.64 -9.22
CA HIS A 469 -9.80 -2.23 -9.17
C HIS A 469 -11.26 -2.02 -8.79
N PHE A 470 -12.12 -2.94 -9.23
CA PHE A 470 -13.56 -2.83 -9.03
C PHE A 470 -13.98 -3.26 -7.63
N GLN A 471 -13.30 -4.28 -7.08
CA GLN A 471 -13.43 -4.74 -5.69
C GLN A 471 -12.91 -3.70 -4.70
#